data_AF-A0A9D2NMR8-F1
#
_entry.id   AF-A0A9D2NMR8-F1
#
_cell.length_a   1.000
_cell.length_b   1.000
_cell.length_c   1.000
_cell.angle_alpha   90.00
_cell.angle_beta   90.00
_cell.angle_gamma   90.00
#
_symmetry.space_group_name_H-M   'P 1'
#
loop_
_entity.id
_entity.type
_entity.pdbx_description
1 polymer ?
#
loop_
_entity_poly.entity_id
_entity_poly.type
_entity_poly.pdbx_seq_one_letter_code
_entity_poly.pdbx_strand_id
1 'polypeptide(L)'
;MKKNTKRGFRDFRYLECSAFADYLHEMSLKGWHFTSWKFGLIFEKGEPEDIVYAVEVFSKGRENDSQPGKDAEEYAEYCEAAGWQLIDGRRRFCIFRRVQDDAVPIVTEEERFQNVKKAEIRHFLDRSAGFALLAGLDWLQFFTINFDRWVFSQTWLLLLAGLTFMCLFYLLQLGGLFVWSRRAKRELESRGSIYYGQRKSVRAANEIWTLVIMGLLIYCAGDIMSRDSIIMLIIAVMIVFGVRIVMIYMRPSWEAQIAVWTLIPYCFIIIFVAGIVSDVIQMEEGDYDFSDVPLVQSDYREMGGERKLPRNV
;
A
#
# COMPACT_ATOMS: atom_id res chain seq x y z
N MET A 1 3.08 29.93 -23.14
CA MET A 1 4.36 29.42 -22.58
C MET A 1 4.55 27.98 -23.02
N LYS A 2 5.63 27.65 -23.76
CA LYS A 2 5.97 26.25 -24.06
C LYS A 2 6.34 25.59 -22.72
N LYS A 3 5.70 24.48 -22.35
CA LYS A 3 6.11 23.71 -21.18
C LYS A 3 7.49 23.12 -21.47
N ASN A 4 8.52 23.64 -20.80
CA ASN A 4 9.90 23.12 -20.87
C ASN A 4 10.07 21.80 -20.10
N THR A 5 8.96 21.25 -19.58
CA THR A 5 8.96 20.08 -18.71
C THR A 5 8.09 18.98 -19.30
N LYS A 6 8.60 17.76 -19.33
CA LYS A 6 7.88 16.55 -19.72
C LYS A 6 7.73 15.63 -18.51
N ARG A 7 6.56 15.02 -18.36
CA ARG A 7 6.30 14.03 -17.31
C ARG A 7 6.14 12.64 -17.94
N GLY A 8 6.90 11.68 -17.44
CA GLY A 8 6.83 10.27 -17.84
C GLY A 8 6.20 9.42 -16.73
N PHE A 9 5.14 8.68 -17.06
CA PHE A 9 4.48 7.74 -16.15
C PHE A 9 5.00 6.32 -16.36
N ARG A 10 6.32 6.15 -16.31
CA ARG A 10 6.94 4.81 -16.26
C ARG A 10 7.26 4.47 -14.82
N ASP A 11 6.86 3.27 -14.44
CA ASP A 11 7.21 2.67 -13.17
C ASP A 11 8.25 1.57 -13.39
N PHE A 12 9.09 1.33 -12.39
CA PHE A 12 10.18 0.35 -12.42
C PHE A 12 10.27 -0.37 -11.07
N ARG A 13 10.45 -1.69 -11.08
CA ARG A 13 10.78 -2.47 -9.89
C ARG A 13 12.28 -2.53 -9.65
N TYR A 14 12.72 -2.92 -8.46
CA TYR A 14 14.14 -3.01 -8.12
C TYR A 14 14.90 -3.97 -9.06
N LEU A 15 14.22 -5.01 -9.55
CA LEU A 15 14.72 -5.93 -10.57
C LEU A 15 14.85 -5.35 -11.99
N GLU A 16 14.48 -4.09 -12.20
CA GLU A 16 14.50 -3.39 -13.50
C GLU A 16 15.43 -2.15 -13.45
N CYS A 17 16.37 -2.09 -12.49
CA CYS A 17 17.22 -0.91 -12.29
C CYS A 17 18.10 -0.59 -13.52
N SER A 18 18.69 -1.58 -14.19
CA SER A 18 19.44 -1.35 -15.44
C SER A 18 18.53 -0.82 -16.54
N ALA A 19 17.36 -1.44 -16.74
CA ALA A 19 16.40 -0.97 -17.72
C ALA A 19 15.82 0.42 -17.40
N PHE A 20 15.85 0.84 -16.13
CA PHE A 20 15.50 2.18 -15.73
C PHE A 20 16.62 3.17 -16.11
N ALA A 21 17.89 2.83 -15.85
CA ALA A 21 19.04 3.61 -16.30
C ALA A 21 19.05 3.78 -17.82
N ASP A 22 18.84 2.69 -18.57
CA ASP A 22 18.75 2.70 -20.04
C ASP A 22 17.64 3.65 -20.53
N TYR A 23 16.48 3.65 -19.86
CA TYR A 23 15.39 4.55 -20.20
C TYR A 23 15.72 6.03 -19.97
N LEU A 24 16.45 6.36 -18.89
CA LEU A 24 16.87 7.73 -18.62
C LEU A 24 17.90 8.21 -19.67
N HIS A 25 18.83 7.34 -20.03
CA HIS A 25 19.81 7.58 -21.08
C HIS A 25 19.15 7.76 -22.46
N GLU A 26 18.20 6.90 -22.84
CA GLU A 26 17.41 7.07 -24.07
C GLU A 26 16.66 8.41 -24.12
N MET A 27 16.29 8.96 -22.95
CA MET A 27 15.61 10.25 -22.85
C MET A 27 16.60 11.41 -22.98
N SER A 28 17.80 11.33 -22.40
CA SER A 28 18.83 12.37 -22.56
C SER A 28 19.28 12.52 -24.01
N LEU A 29 19.41 11.40 -24.74
CA LEU A 29 19.71 11.41 -26.18
C LEU A 29 18.62 12.11 -27.02
N LYS A 30 17.41 12.29 -26.47
CA LYS A 30 16.30 13.01 -27.11
C LYS A 30 16.16 14.46 -26.61
N GLY A 31 17.12 14.96 -25.83
CA GLY A 31 17.10 16.28 -25.20
C GLY A 31 16.16 16.39 -24.00
N TRP A 32 15.85 15.27 -23.34
CA TRP A 32 15.04 15.24 -22.11
C TRP A 32 15.90 14.77 -20.93
N HIS A 33 16.37 15.71 -20.12
CA HIS A 33 17.20 15.39 -18.96
C HIS A 33 16.35 15.14 -17.72
N PHE A 34 16.62 14.06 -17.01
CA PHE A 34 15.92 13.76 -15.77
C PHE A 34 16.27 14.78 -14.68
N THR A 35 15.24 15.28 -14.00
CA THR A 35 15.41 16.30 -12.93
C THR A 35 14.90 15.82 -11.58
N SER A 36 13.73 15.20 -11.54
CA SER A 36 13.11 14.81 -10.27
C SER A 36 11.98 13.80 -10.45
N TRP A 37 11.56 13.19 -9.35
CA TRP A 37 10.49 12.22 -9.28
C TRP A 37 9.32 12.77 -8.46
N LYS A 38 8.41 13.53 -9.10
CA LYS A 38 7.17 14.04 -8.46
C LYS A 38 5.94 13.65 -9.27
N PHE A 39 5.16 12.70 -8.74
CA PHE A 39 4.01 12.11 -9.43
C PHE A 39 4.37 11.64 -10.86
N GLY A 40 5.38 10.77 -10.96
CA GLY A 40 6.02 10.38 -12.23
C GLY A 40 7.41 11.00 -12.38
N LEU A 41 8.11 10.60 -13.44
CA LEU A 41 9.45 11.07 -13.75
C LEU A 41 9.36 12.43 -14.46
N ILE A 42 10.05 13.44 -13.94
CA ILE A 42 10.06 14.80 -14.48
C ILE A 42 11.35 15.03 -15.26
N PHE A 43 11.19 15.42 -16.50
CA PHE A 43 12.27 15.74 -17.41
C PHE A 43 12.21 17.21 -17.80
N GLU A 44 13.36 17.85 -17.92
CA GLU A 44 13.51 19.19 -18.46
C GLU A 44 14.05 19.10 -19.90
N LYS A 45 13.59 20.02 -20.75
CA LYS A 45 14.05 20.13 -22.12
C LYS A 45 15.43 20.79 -22.14
N GLY A 46 16.41 20.06 -22.63
CA GLY A 46 17.75 20.57 -22.95
C GLY A 46 18.19 20.11 -24.33
N GLU A 47 19.49 20.21 -24.59
CA GLU A 47 20.09 19.70 -25.81
C GLU A 47 20.25 18.18 -25.74
N PRO A 48 20.13 17.44 -26.85
CA PRO A 48 20.47 16.03 -26.89
C PRO A 48 21.89 15.78 -26.35
N GLU A 49 21.99 15.02 -25.26
CA GLU A 49 23.26 14.76 -24.58
C GLU A 49 23.37 13.26 -24.24
N ASP A 50 24.56 12.72 -24.44
CA ASP A 50 24.93 11.36 -24.08
C ASP A 50 25.26 11.27 -22.57
N ILE A 51 24.21 11.33 -21.75
CA ILE A 51 24.33 11.26 -20.29
C ILE A 51 24.30 9.80 -19.85
N VAL A 52 25.32 9.41 -19.08
CA VAL A 52 25.35 8.11 -18.40
C VAL A 52 24.64 8.24 -17.05
N TYR A 53 23.57 7.45 -16.88
CA TYR A 53 22.83 7.34 -15.63
C TYR A 53 23.17 6.04 -14.92
N ALA A 54 23.28 6.08 -13.58
CA ALA A 54 23.30 4.91 -12.72
C ALA A 54 22.07 4.93 -11.82
N VAL A 55 21.29 3.86 -11.86
CA VAL A 55 20.14 3.67 -10.97
C VAL A 55 20.50 2.59 -9.97
N GLU A 56 20.79 3.03 -8.75
CA GLU A 56 21.22 2.16 -7.67
C GLU A 56 20.12 1.93 -6.65
N VAL A 57 20.16 0.76 -6.02
CA VAL A 57 19.25 0.38 -4.94
C VAL A 57 19.99 0.51 -3.62
N PHE A 58 19.64 1.53 -2.84
CA PHE A 58 20.27 1.80 -1.57
C PHE A 58 19.64 0.95 -0.46
N SER A 59 20.45 0.12 0.19
CA SER A 59 19.97 -0.89 1.14
C SER A 59 19.42 -0.31 2.45
N LYS A 60 19.87 0.88 2.87
CA LYS A 60 19.37 1.60 4.04
C LYS A 60 18.13 2.45 3.75
N GLY A 61 17.79 2.67 2.47
CA GLY A 61 16.58 3.39 2.08
C GLY A 61 15.30 2.68 2.55
N ARG A 62 14.25 3.45 2.81
CA ARG A 62 12.95 2.93 3.25
C ARG A 62 11.98 2.88 2.07
N GLU A 63 10.98 1.99 2.15
CA GLU A 63 9.99 1.85 1.08
C GLU A 63 9.05 3.07 0.98
N ASN A 64 8.89 3.80 2.08
CA ASN A 64 8.04 5.01 2.17
C ASN A 64 8.83 6.31 1.99
N ASP A 65 10.13 6.23 1.68
CA ASP A 65 10.92 7.43 1.44
C ASP A 65 10.42 8.12 0.17
N SER A 66 9.91 9.34 0.33
CA SER A 66 9.45 10.14 -0.80
C SER A 66 10.60 10.77 -1.55
N GLN A 67 11.73 11.01 -0.88
CA GLN A 67 12.96 11.61 -1.39
C GLN A 67 14.18 10.89 -0.77
N PRO A 68 15.40 11.06 -1.29
CA PRO A 68 16.61 10.55 -0.64
C PRO A 68 16.63 10.97 0.84
N GLY A 69 16.81 10.02 1.75
CA GLY A 69 16.97 10.31 3.17
C GLY A 69 18.38 10.78 3.49
N LYS A 70 18.62 11.26 4.71
CA LYS A 70 19.95 11.71 5.17
C LYS A 70 21.05 10.70 4.90
N ASP A 71 20.82 9.42 5.18
CA ASP A 71 21.79 8.34 4.92
C ASP A 71 22.13 8.19 3.41
N ALA A 72 21.18 8.48 2.53
CA ALA A 72 21.36 8.42 1.08
C ALA A 72 22.05 9.68 0.54
N GLU A 73 21.79 10.84 1.15
CA GLU A 73 22.49 12.10 0.88
C GLU A 73 23.95 12.02 1.33
N GLU A 74 24.23 11.53 2.54
CA GLU A 74 25.58 11.29 3.03
C GLU A 74 26.34 10.30 2.13
N TYR A 75 25.66 9.23 1.68
CA TYR A 75 26.24 8.31 0.70
C TYR A 75 26.54 8.98 -0.65
N ALA A 76 25.69 9.92 -1.08
CA ALA A 76 25.89 10.65 -2.31
C ALA A 76 27.10 11.59 -2.26
N GLU A 77 27.43 12.19 -1.12
CA GLU A 77 28.64 13.00 -0.96
C GLU A 77 29.92 12.20 -1.28
N TYR A 78 29.99 10.94 -0.88
CA TYR A 78 31.10 10.05 -1.25
C TYR A 78 31.10 9.72 -2.75
N CYS A 79 29.91 9.60 -3.35
CA CYS A 79 29.76 9.30 -4.78
C CYS A 79 30.15 10.52 -5.65
N GLU A 80 29.94 11.74 -5.17
CA GLU A 80 30.37 12.98 -5.85
C GLU A 80 31.89 13.02 -6.01
N ALA A 81 32.63 12.60 -4.98
CA ALA A 81 34.08 12.46 -5.06
C ALA A 81 34.53 11.39 -6.08
N ALA A 82 33.68 10.41 -6.38
CA ALA A 82 33.90 9.37 -7.39
C ALA A 82 33.36 9.74 -8.79
N GLY A 83 32.95 11.00 -8.99
CA GLY A 83 32.49 11.49 -10.29
C GLY A 83 31.01 11.29 -10.58
N TRP A 84 30.19 11.02 -9.56
CA TRP A 84 28.73 10.81 -9.68
C TRP A 84 27.93 11.86 -8.92
N GLN A 85 26.98 12.50 -9.59
CA GLN A 85 26.05 13.44 -8.95
C GLN A 85 24.70 12.77 -8.70
N LEU A 86 24.21 12.80 -7.45
CA LEU A 86 22.85 12.38 -7.14
C LEU A 86 21.85 13.41 -7.68
N ILE A 87 20.91 12.98 -8.51
CA ILE A 87 19.86 13.86 -9.04
C ILE A 87 18.62 13.79 -8.12
N ASP A 88 18.11 12.58 -7.92
CA ASP A 88 16.93 12.34 -7.10
C ASP A 88 16.81 10.86 -6.76
N GLY A 89 15.92 10.52 -5.84
CA GLY A 89 15.63 9.16 -5.44
C GLY A 89 14.22 9.01 -4.89
N ARG A 90 13.70 7.79 -4.93
CA ARG A 90 12.39 7.45 -4.37
C ARG A 90 12.42 6.03 -3.85
N ARG A 91 11.83 5.82 -2.68
CA ARG A 91 11.93 4.54 -1.96
C ARG A 91 13.41 4.21 -1.76
N ARG A 92 13.85 3.05 -2.23
CA ARG A 92 15.26 2.64 -2.22
C ARG A 92 16.04 2.99 -3.49
N PHE A 93 15.40 3.58 -4.50
CA PHE A 93 16.13 4.02 -5.68
C PHE A 93 16.86 5.32 -5.42
N CYS A 94 18.12 5.37 -5.82
CA CYS A 94 18.91 6.58 -5.98
C CYS A 94 19.37 6.67 -7.44
N ILE A 95 19.14 7.82 -8.07
CA ILE A 95 19.45 8.06 -9.48
C ILE A 95 20.62 9.03 -9.55
N PHE A 96 21.73 8.54 -10.09
CA PHE A 96 22.96 9.29 -10.26
C PHE A 96 23.21 9.58 -11.74
N ARG A 97 23.84 10.73 -12.00
CA ARG A 97 24.42 11.08 -13.30
C ARG A 97 25.93 11.09 -13.20
N ARG A 98 26.60 10.56 -14.22
CA ARG A 98 28.05 10.65 -14.34
C ARG A 98 28.46 12.07 -14.71
N VAL A 99 29.42 12.62 -13.98
CA VAL A 99 30.00 13.97 -14.18
C VAL A 99 31.44 13.89 -14.66
N GLN A 100 32.19 12.86 -14.24
CA GLN A 100 33.58 12.63 -14.65
C GLN A 100 33.68 11.36 -15.51
N ASP A 101 34.48 11.39 -16.58
CA ASP A 101 34.59 10.26 -17.52
C ASP A 101 35.30 9.04 -16.93
N ASP A 102 36.15 9.25 -15.92
CA ASP A 102 36.87 8.22 -15.16
C ASP A 102 36.11 7.73 -13.92
N ALA A 103 34.82 8.08 -13.79
CA ALA A 103 33.99 7.68 -12.67
C ALA A 103 33.93 6.15 -12.49
N VAL A 104 34.33 5.69 -11.32
CA VAL A 104 34.31 4.27 -10.92
C VAL A 104 32.86 3.84 -10.62
N PRO A 105 32.45 2.58 -10.87
CA PRO A 105 31.13 2.11 -10.48
C PRO A 105 30.82 2.37 -8.99
N ILE A 106 29.63 2.92 -8.70
CA ILE A 106 29.21 3.34 -7.36
C ILE A 106 29.21 2.15 -6.37
N VAL A 107 28.79 0.98 -6.85
CA VAL A 107 28.66 -0.24 -6.05
C VAL A 107 29.26 -1.41 -6.85
N THR A 108 29.89 -2.35 -6.15
CA THR A 108 30.34 -3.60 -6.78
C THR A 108 29.15 -4.43 -7.27
N GLU A 109 29.31 -5.22 -8.33
CA GLU A 109 28.20 -6.02 -8.88
C GLU A 109 27.61 -7.03 -7.87
N GLU A 110 28.43 -7.57 -6.95
CA GLU A 110 27.95 -8.43 -5.85
C GLU A 110 27.12 -7.65 -4.83
N GLU A 111 27.59 -6.48 -4.39
CA GLU A 111 26.83 -5.66 -3.45
C GLU A 111 25.52 -5.15 -4.09
N ARG A 112 25.56 -4.77 -5.37
CA ARG A 112 24.38 -4.39 -6.15
C ARG A 112 23.37 -5.52 -6.21
N PHE A 113 23.82 -6.76 -6.45
CA PHE A 113 22.97 -7.94 -6.41
C PHE A 113 22.31 -8.14 -5.04
N GLN A 114 23.08 -8.07 -3.94
CA GLN A 114 22.52 -8.23 -2.60
C GLN A 114 21.51 -7.12 -2.26
N ASN A 115 21.81 -5.88 -2.66
CA ASN A 115 20.95 -4.73 -2.43
C ASN A 115 19.61 -4.88 -3.19
N VAL A 116 19.66 -5.21 -4.47
CA VAL A 116 18.46 -5.44 -5.29
C VAL A 116 17.63 -6.61 -4.76
N LYS A 117 18.28 -7.75 -4.46
CA LYS A 117 17.61 -8.93 -3.91
C LYS A 117 16.91 -8.61 -2.58
N LYS A 118 17.61 -7.96 -1.65
CA LYS A 118 17.06 -7.58 -0.34
C LYS A 118 15.91 -6.56 -0.49
N ALA A 119 16.03 -5.64 -1.44
CA ALA A 119 14.98 -4.67 -1.74
C ALA A 119 13.71 -5.34 -2.28
N GLU A 120 13.85 -6.23 -3.25
CA GLU A 120 12.71 -6.94 -3.84
C GLU A 120 12.03 -7.88 -2.83
N ILE A 121 12.80 -8.61 -2.02
CA ILE A 121 12.24 -9.46 -0.94
C ILE A 121 11.46 -8.62 0.06
N ARG A 122 12.03 -7.50 0.52
CA ARG A 122 11.34 -6.66 1.51
C ARG A 122 10.11 -6.00 0.90
N HIS A 123 10.18 -5.51 -0.34
CA HIS A 123 9.00 -4.99 -1.05
C HIS A 123 7.90 -6.05 -1.20
N PHE A 124 8.28 -7.28 -1.52
CA PHE A 124 7.35 -8.41 -1.59
C PHE A 124 6.72 -8.70 -0.22
N LEU A 125 7.50 -8.73 0.86
CA LEU A 125 7.00 -8.95 2.22
C LEU A 125 6.07 -7.82 2.66
N ASP A 126 6.46 -6.56 2.45
CA ASP A 126 5.64 -5.39 2.79
C ASP A 126 4.29 -5.42 2.05
N ARG A 127 4.28 -5.87 0.78
CA ARG A 127 3.04 -6.00 -0.02
C ARG A 127 2.19 -7.20 0.38
N SER A 128 2.80 -8.32 0.79
CA SER A 128 2.08 -9.56 1.08
C SER A 128 1.66 -9.72 2.54
N ALA A 129 2.34 -9.05 3.48
CA ALA A 129 2.12 -9.21 4.92
C ALA A 129 0.67 -8.91 5.34
N GLY A 130 0.07 -7.84 4.81
CA GLY A 130 -1.33 -7.50 5.10
C GLY A 130 -2.30 -8.59 4.63
N PHE A 131 -2.13 -9.10 3.42
CA PHE A 131 -2.98 -10.17 2.88
C PHE A 131 -2.77 -11.50 3.60
N ALA A 132 -1.52 -11.83 3.97
CA ALA A 132 -1.21 -13.03 4.75
C ALA A 132 -1.85 -12.97 6.14
N LEU A 133 -1.80 -11.80 6.80
CA LEU A 133 -2.45 -11.59 8.08
C LEU A 133 -3.97 -11.74 7.97
N LEU A 134 -4.59 -11.08 6.97
CA LEU A 134 -6.03 -11.19 6.73
C LEU A 134 -6.45 -12.64 6.44
N ALA A 135 -5.72 -13.35 5.59
CA ALA A 135 -5.98 -14.76 5.31
C ALA A 135 -5.86 -15.62 6.58
N GLY A 136 -4.85 -15.37 7.42
CA GLY A 136 -4.68 -16.09 8.68
C GLY A 136 -5.81 -15.85 9.68
N LEU A 137 -6.27 -14.60 9.80
CA LEU A 137 -7.43 -14.24 10.64
C LEU A 137 -8.72 -14.87 10.12
N ASP A 138 -8.89 -14.90 8.80
CA ASP A 138 -10.06 -15.46 8.14
C ASP A 138 -10.15 -16.99 8.34
N TRP A 139 -9.03 -17.70 8.16
CA TRP A 139 -8.93 -19.12 8.50
C TRP A 139 -9.14 -19.39 10.00
N LEU A 140 -8.63 -18.53 10.88
CA LEU A 140 -8.85 -18.65 12.31
C LEU A 140 -10.34 -18.53 12.65
N GLN A 141 -11.03 -17.52 12.10
CA GLN A 141 -12.47 -17.32 12.31
C GLN A 141 -13.30 -18.50 11.78
N PHE A 142 -12.94 -19.01 10.60
CA PHE A 142 -13.57 -20.18 10.00
C PHE A 142 -13.49 -21.41 10.89
N PHE A 143 -12.32 -21.70 11.49
CA PHE A 143 -12.15 -22.90 12.31
C PHE A 143 -12.64 -22.78 13.76
N THR A 144 -12.77 -21.57 14.32
CA THR A 144 -12.97 -21.40 15.77
C THR A 144 -14.30 -20.79 16.16
N ILE A 145 -14.69 -19.65 15.58
CA ILE A 145 -15.76 -18.81 16.15
C ILE A 145 -17.10 -19.06 15.45
N ASN A 146 -17.09 -19.22 14.12
CA ASN A 146 -18.32 -19.17 13.32
C ASN A 146 -18.41 -20.27 12.25
N PHE A 147 -17.78 -21.42 12.47
CA PHE A 147 -17.74 -22.50 11.46
C PHE A 147 -19.13 -22.83 10.90
N ASP A 148 -20.11 -22.98 11.80
CA ASP A 148 -21.51 -23.28 11.50
C ASP A 148 -22.17 -22.23 10.61
N ARG A 149 -21.90 -20.94 10.83
CA ARG A 149 -22.45 -19.84 10.02
C ARG A 149 -21.70 -19.65 8.70
N TRP A 150 -20.40 -19.91 8.71
CA TRP A 150 -19.50 -19.56 7.60
C TRP A 150 -19.48 -20.64 6.53
N VAL A 151 -19.54 -21.91 6.91
CA VAL A 151 -19.51 -23.03 5.95
C VAL A 151 -20.71 -23.04 5.01
N PHE A 152 -21.84 -22.43 5.42
CA PHE A 152 -23.05 -22.34 4.59
C PHE A 152 -23.23 -20.97 3.91
N SER A 153 -22.32 -20.02 4.13
CA SER A 153 -22.38 -18.71 3.47
C SER A 153 -21.51 -18.67 2.23
N GLN A 154 -22.14 -18.45 1.08
CA GLN A 154 -21.44 -18.34 -0.20
C GLN A 154 -20.45 -17.17 -0.22
N THR A 155 -20.80 -16.05 0.42
CA THR A 155 -19.95 -14.85 0.50
C THR A 155 -18.70 -15.08 1.35
N TRP A 156 -18.84 -15.73 2.52
CA TRP A 156 -17.70 -16.04 3.39
C TRP A 156 -16.77 -17.09 2.78
N LEU A 157 -17.32 -18.12 2.14
CA LEU A 157 -16.52 -19.10 1.41
C LEU A 157 -15.75 -18.48 0.23
N LEU A 158 -16.37 -17.53 -0.50
CA LEU A 158 -15.70 -16.81 -1.58
C LEU A 158 -14.54 -15.96 -1.05
N LEU A 159 -14.74 -15.29 0.09
CA LEU A 159 -13.72 -14.48 0.75
C LEU A 159 -12.54 -15.34 1.22
N LEU A 160 -12.83 -16.46 1.88
CA LEU A 160 -11.83 -17.45 2.33
C LEU A 160 -11.04 -18.04 1.16
N ALA A 161 -11.73 -18.46 0.11
CA ALA A 161 -11.09 -18.95 -1.10
C ALA A 161 -10.22 -17.86 -1.75
N GLY A 162 -10.74 -16.64 -1.89
CA GLY A 162 -10.04 -15.51 -2.51
C GLY A 162 -8.75 -15.14 -1.80
N LEU A 163 -8.79 -14.98 -0.46
CA LEU A 163 -7.62 -14.68 0.35
C LEU A 163 -6.60 -15.83 0.32
N THR A 164 -7.07 -17.08 0.31
CA THR A 164 -6.19 -18.26 0.21
C THR A 164 -5.48 -18.31 -1.15
N PHE A 165 -6.21 -18.13 -2.26
CA PHE A 165 -5.61 -18.08 -3.59
C PHE A 165 -4.60 -16.95 -3.73
N MET A 166 -4.87 -15.79 -3.11
CA MET A 166 -3.94 -14.67 -3.09
C MET A 166 -2.64 -15.02 -2.34
N CYS A 167 -2.76 -15.66 -1.17
CA CYS A 167 -1.59 -16.11 -0.41
C CYS A 167 -0.76 -17.12 -1.21
N LEU A 168 -1.40 -18.11 -1.84
CA LEU A 168 -0.74 -19.08 -2.73
C LEU A 168 -0.04 -18.40 -3.90
N PHE A 169 -0.68 -17.41 -4.52
CA PHE A 169 -0.08 -16.64 -5.61
C PHE A 169 1.17 -15.87 -5.16
N TYR A 170 1.14 -15.25 -3.97
CA TYR A 170 2.32 -14.63 -3.39
C TYR A 170 3.43 -15.66 -3.13
N LEU A 171 3.11 -16.85 -2.61
CA LEU A 171 4.11 -17.92 -2.43
C LEU A 171 4.75 -18.36 -3.76
N LEU A 172 3.97 -18.44 -4.84
CA LEU A 172 4.49 -18.71 -6.18
C LEU A 172 5.43 -17.61 -6.67
N GLN A 173 5.08 -16.34 -6.44
CA GLN A 173 5.97 -15.22 -6.77
C GLN A 173 7.26 -15.24 -5.97
N LEU A 174 7.21 -15.59 -4.67
CA LEU A 174 8.39 -15.75 -3.83
C LEU A 174 9.29 -16.88 -4.37
N GLY A 175 8.69 -18.00 -4.80
CA GLY A 175 9.40 -19.07 -5.50
C GLY A 175 10.06 -18.58 -6.78
N GLY A 176 9.36 -17.79 -7.59
CA GLY A 176 9.91 -17.15 -8.79
C GLY A 176 11.09 -16.21 -8.49
N LEU A 177 11.01 -15.42 -7.41
CA LEU A 177 12.10 -14.56 -6.95
C LEU A 177 13.30 -15.38 -6.48
N PHE A 178 13.07 -16.51 -5.81
CA PHE A 178 14.12 -17.42 -5.39
C PHE A 178 14.83 -18.07 -6.59
N VAL A 179 14.07 -18.55 -7.58
CA VAL A 179 14.62 -19.07 -8.84
C VAL A 179 15.45 -18.01 -9.56
N TRP A 180 14.92 -16.78 -9.64
CA TRP A 180 15.66 -15.65 -10.19
C TRP A 180 16.96 -15.41 -9.42
N SER A 181 16.93 -15.38 -8.09
CA SER A 181 18.12 -15.11 -7.27
C SER A 181 19.22 -16.16 -7.47
N ARG A 182 18.84 -17.43 -7.63
CA ARG A 182 19.78 -18.51 -7.94
C ARG A 182 20.39 -18.35 -9.33
N ARG A 183 19.56 -18.00 -10.32
CA ARG A 183 20.03 -17.76 -11.70
C ARG A 183 20.97 -16.56 -11.78
N ALA A 184 20.60 -15.45 -11.13
CA ALA A 184 21.37 -14.23 -11.07
C ALA A 184 22.73 -14.44 -10.39
N LYS A 185 22.78 -15.22 -9.30
CA LYS A 185 24.03 -15.59 -8.65
C LYS A 185 24.99 -16.35 -9.58
N ARG A 186 24.47 -17.35 -10.32
CA ARG A 186 25.27 -18.08 -11.32
C ARG A 186 25.77 -17.19 -12.46
N GLU A 187 24.92 -16.26 -12.90
CA GLU A 187 25.30 -15.30 -13.93
C GLU A 187 26.43 -14.39 -13.46
N LEU A 188 26.35 -13.90 -12.22
CA LEU A 188 27.39 -13.11 -11.59
C LEU A 188 28.72 -13.87 -11.45
N GLU A 189 28.69 -15.13 -11.02
CA GLU A 189 29.88 -15.98 -10.90
C GLU A 189 30.54 -16.26 -12.27
N SER A 190 29.75 -16.32 -13.35
CA SER A 190 30.26 -16.65 -14.69
C SER A 190 30.65 -15.43 -15.55
N ARG A 191 29.90 -14.34 -15.46
CA ARG A 191 30.05 -13.14 -16.32
C ARG A 191 30.56 -11.91 -15.56
N GLY A 192 30.57 -11.94 -14.23
CA GLY A 192 31.00 -10.82 -13.39
C GLY A 192 30.01 -9.65 -13.31
N SER A 193 28.87 -9.69 -14.02
CA SER A 193 27.84 -8.63 -14.00
C SER A 193 26.45 -9.20 -14.25
N ILE A 194 25.41 -8.49 -13.77
CA ILE A 194 24.00 -8.86 -13.95
C ILE A 194 23.26 -7.74 -14.67
N TYR A 195 22.54 -8.09 -15.75
CA TYR A 195 21.63 -7.14 -16.40
C TYR A 195 20.20 -7.27 -15.87
N TYR A 196 19.66 -6.16 -15.34
CA TYR A 196 18.32 -6.06 -14.76
C TYR A 196 17.31 -5.54 -15.79
N GLY A 197 16.82 -6.46 -16.63
CA GLY A 197 15.92 -6.16 -17.75
C GLY A 197 14.44 -5.94 -17.38
N GLN A 198 13.66 -5.44 -18.36
CA GLN A 198 12.24 -5.12 -18.18
C GLN A 198 11.35 -6.37 -18.04
N ARG A 199 10.37 -6.29 -17.14
CA ARG A 199 9.39 -7.34 -16.82
C ARG A 199 7.95 -6.82 -16.83
N LYS A 200 7.64 -6.01 -17.84
CA LYS A 200 6.33 -5.33 -17.97
C LYS A 200 5.14 -6.30 -17.99
N SER A 201 5.23 -7.40 -18.72
CA SER A 201 4.13 -8.38 -18.86
C SER A 201 3.81 -9.08 -17.55
N VAL A 202 4.84 -9.60 -16.86
CA VAL A 202 4.68 -10.24 -15.54
C VAL A 202 4.15 -9.24 -14.51
N ARG A 203 4.64 -7.99 -14.54
CA ARG A 203 4.11 -6.94 -13.65
C ARG A 203 2.64 -6.66 -13.94
N ALA A 204 2.27 -6.43 -15.20
CA ALA A 204 0.89 -6.13 -15.58
C ALA A 204 -0.05 -7.27 -15.17
N ALA A 205 0.34 -8.53 -15.39
CA ALA A 205 -0.43 -9.68 -14.94
C ALA A 205 -0.62 -9.71 -13.41
N ASN A 206 0.44 -9.41 -12.63
CA ASN A 206 0.35 -9.35 -11.18
C ASN A 206 -0.59 -8.22 -10.69
N GLU A 207 -0.54 -7.05 -11.32
CA GLU A 207 -1.42 -5.93 -10.96
C GLU A 207 -2.88 -6.22 -11.34
N ILE A 208 -3.13 -6.76 -12.55
CA ILE A 208 -4.48 -7.18 -12.95
C ILE A 208 -5.03 -8.20 -11.96
N TRP A 209 -4.22 -9.20 -11.58
CA TRP A 209 -4.69 -10.22 -10.64
C TRP A 209 -4.98 -9.64 -9.24
N THR A 210 -4.15 -8.71 -8.78
CA THR A 210 -4.41 -7.98 -7.52
C THR A 210 -5.74 -7.20 -7.60
N LEU A 211 -6.02 -6.52 -8.72
CA LEU A 211 -7.25 -5.76 -8.91
C LEU A 211 -8.50 -6.65 -8.98
N VAL A 212 -8.42 -7.81 -9.62
CA VAL A 212 -9.54 -8.77 -9.68
C VAL A 212 -9.90 -9.26 -8.29
N ILE A 213 -8.90 -9.65 -7.47
CA ILE A 213 -9.14 -10.08 -6.09
C ILE A 213 -9.70 -8.92 -5.25
N MET A 214 -9.16 -7.70 -5.41
CA MET A 214 -9.68 -6.53 -4.70
C MET A 214 -11.14 -6.23 -5.05
N GLY A 215 -11.52 -6.36 -6.33
CA GLY A 215 -12.90 -6.23 -6.77
C GLY A 215 -13.83 -7.29 -6.17
N LEU A 216 -13.36 -8.55 -6.08
CA LEU A 216 -14.09 -9.63 -5.42
C LEU A 216 -14.28 -9.38 -3.92
N LEU A 217 -13.25 -8.87 -3.23
CA LEU A 217 -13.35 -8.51 -1.81
C LEU A 217 -14.36 -7.38 -1.57
N ILE A 218 -14.37 -6.35 -2.44
CA ILE A 218 -15.35 -5.25 -2.36
C ILE A 218 -16.77 -5.76 -2.61
N TYR A 219 -16.96 -6.66 -3.60
CA TYR A 219 -18.24 -7.29 -3.85
C TYR A 219 -18.75 -8.05 -2.61
N CYS A 220 -17.90 -8.86 -1.98
CA CYS A 220 -18.26 -9.55 -0.73
C CYS A 220 -18.59 -8.57 0.40
N ALA A 221 -17.88 -7.46 0.51
CA ALA A 221 -18.16 -6.44 1.52
C ALA A 221 -19.52 -5.77 1.30
N GLY A 222 -19.97 -5.64 0.05
CA GLY A 222 -21.28 -5.07 -0.31
C GLY A 222 -22.48 -5.88 0.19
N ASP A 223 -22.34 -7.21 0.26
CA ASP A 223 -23.38 -8.10 0.80
C ASP A 223 -23.41 -8.09 2.34
N ILE A 224 -22.30 -7.70 2.98
CA ILE A 224 -22.13 -7.74 4.44
C ILE A 224 -22.48 -6.38 5.08
N MET A 225 -22.24 -5.27 4.38
CA MET A 225 -22.33 -3.91 4.94
C MET A 225 -23.64 -3.21 4.56
N SER A 226 -24.23 -2.50 5.50
CA SER A 226 -25.36 -1.62 5.21
C SER A 226 -24.96 -0.49 4.24
N ARG A 227 -25.92 0.02 3.46
CA ARG A 227 -25.71 1.10 2.48
C ARG A 227 -25.02 2.33 3.09
N ASP A 228 -25.35 2.68 4.33
CA ASP A 228 -24.75 3.83 5.03
C ASP A 228 -23.29 3.55 5.43
N SER A 229 -22.99 2.32 5.84
CA SER A 229 -21.61 1.89 6.15
C SER A 229 -20.72 1.92 4.90
N ILE A 230 -21.29 1.56 3.74
CA ILE A 230 -20.58 1.63 2.44
C ILE A 230 -20.27 3.08 2.07
N ILE A 231 -21.22 4.02 2.25
CA ILE A 231 -21.01 5.44 1.96
C ILE A 231 -19.90 6.02 2.85
N MET A 232 -19.92 5.73 4.16
CA MET A 232 -18.88 6.17 5.10
C MET A 232 -17.50 5.60 4.74
N LEU A 233 -17.44 4.32 4.33
CA LEU A 233 -16.22 3.70 3.85
C LEU A 233 -15.67 4.38 2.59
N ILE A 234 -16.54 4.70 1.62
CA ILE A 234 -16.13 5.41 0.38
C ILE A 234 -15.55 6.78 0.73
N ILE A 235 -16.20 7.55 1.60
CA ILE A 235 -15.71 8.86 2.05
C ILE A 235 -14.35 8.70 2.72
N ALA A 236 -14.19 7.73 3.62
CA ALA A 236 -12.92 7.46 4.29
C ALA A 236 -11.79 7.13 3.30
N VAL A 237 -12.07 6.27 2.32
CA VAL A 237 -11.13 5.90 1.25
C VAL A 237 -10.76 7.13 0.41
N MET A 238 -11.72 7.98 0.05
CA MET A 238 -11.47 9.22 -0.70
C MET A 238 -10.58 10.19 0.06
N ILE A 239 -10.77 10.35 1.38
CA ILE A 239 -9.90 11.18 2.24
C ILE A 239 -8.48 10.62 2.23
N VAL A 240 -8.33 9.32 2.49
CA VAL A 240 -7.02 8.63 2.50
C VAL A 240 -6.33 8.78 1.13
N PHE A 241 -7.08 8.65 0.04
CA PHE A 241 -6.56 8.80 -1.32
C PHE A 241 -6.16 10.25 -1.62
N GLY A 242 -6.98 11.24 -1.21
CA GLY A 242 -6.64 12.65 -1.32
C GLY A 242 -5.35 13.00 -0.60
N VAL A 243 -5.20 12.53 0.65
CA VAL A 243 -3.96 12.69 1.43
C VAL A 243 -2.78 12.01 0.74
N ARG A 244 -2.94 10.79 0.19
CA ARG A 244 -1.90 10.11 -0.59
C ARG A 244 -1.43 10.94 -1.79
N ILE A 245 -2.34 11.55 -2.55
CA ILE A 245 -1.99 12.41 -3.69
C ILE A 245 -1.17 13.61 -3.22
N VAL A 246 -1.64 14.30 -2.18
CA VAL A 246 -0.92 15.46 -1.60
C VAL A 246 0.48 15.05 -1.16
N MET A 247 0.62 13.91 -0.50
CA MET A 247 1.92 13.37 -0.05
C MET A 247 2.87 13.06 -1.22
N ILE A 248 2.35 12.51 -2.33
CA ILE A 248 3.15 12.24 -3.54
C ILE A 248 3.64 13.54 -4.18
N TYR A 249 2.87 14.62 -4.08
CA TYR A 249 3.22 15.92 -4.66
C TYR A 249 4.19 16.71 -3.75
N MET A 250 3.89 16.80 -2.46
CA MET A 250 4.69 17.54 -1.47
C MET A 250 6.01 16.86 -1.13
N ARG A 251 6.10 15.52 -1.29
CA ARG A 251 7.24 14.67 -0.93
C ARG A 251 7.80 14.98 0.48
N PRO A 252 6.95 14.95 1.52
CA PRO A 252 7.39 15.26 2.87
C PRO A 252 8.39 14.21 3.39
N SER A 253 9.19 14.62 4.39
CA SER A 253 10.09 13.73 5.11
C SER A 253 9.34 12.56 5.73
N TRP A 254 10.05 11.47 5.99
CA TRP A 254 9.49 10.29 6.66
C TRP A 254 8.76 10.64 7.98
N GLU A 255 9.29 11.55 8.77
CA GLU A 255 8.72 11.98 10.05
C GLU A 255 7.35 12.63 9.87
N ALA A 256 7.24 13.56 8.92
CA ALA A 256 5.98 14.20 8.58
C ALA A 256 4.97 13.19 8.00
N GLN A 257 5.44 12.21 7.23
CA GLN A 257 4.57 11.14 6.74
C GLN A 257 3.97 10.31 7.88
N ILE A 258 4.78 9.91 8.88
CA ILE A 258 4.26 9.18 10.05
C ILE A 258 3.21 10.02 10.75
N ALA A 259 3.49 11.29 11.04
CA ALA A 259 2.58 12.17 11.75
C ALA A 259 1.21 12.25 11.05
N VAL A 260 1.19 12.39 9.72
CA VAL A 260 -0.06 12.39 8.96
C VAL A 260 -0.77 11.03 9.06
N TRP A 261 -0.04 9.92 8.87
CA TRP A 261 -0.64 8.58 8.92
C TRP A 261 -1.14 8.16 10.30
N THR A 262 -0.54 8.66 11.38
CA THR A 262 -1.00 8.40 12.75
C THR A 262 -2.21 9.25 13.10
N LEU A 263 -2.32 10.49 12.61
CA LEU A 263 -3.46 11.37 12.90
C LEU A 263 -4.77 10.92 12.26
N ILE A 264 -4.72 10.37 11.04
CA ILE A 264 -5.90 9.92 10.29
C ILE A 264 -6.81 8.97 11.10
N PRO A 265 -6.34 7.85 11.68
CA PRO A 265 -7.19 6.97 12.47
C PRO A 265 -7.75 7.64 13.72
N TYR A 266 -7.00 8.54 14.38
CA TYR A 266 -7.53 9.31 15.52
C TYR A 266 -8.70 10.21 15.09
N CYS A 267 -8.61 10.85 13.92
CA CYS A 267 -9.73 11.63 13.38
C CYS A 267 -10.98 10.76 13.15
N PHE A 268 -10.81 9.54 12.61
CA PHE A 268 -11.94 8.62 12.43
C PHE A 268 -12.55 8.17 13.76
N ILE A 269 -11.73 7.88 14.77
CA ILE A 269 -12.21 7.52 16.11
C ILE A 269 -12.99 8.68 16.73
N ILE A 270 -12.49 9.92 16.63
CA ILE A 270 -13.17 11.10 17.18
C ILE A 270 -14.53 11.31 16.50
N ILE A 271 -14.59 11.22 15.16
CA ILE A 271 -15.85 11.34 14.41
C ILE A 271 -16.83 10.23 14.82
N PHE A 272 -16.36 9.00 14.97
CA PHE A 272 -17.18 7.87 15.39
C PHE A 272 -17.75 8.06 16.81
N VAL A 273 -16.92 8.49 17.76
CA VAL A 273 -17.36 8.77 19.14
C VAL A 273 -18.33 9.96 19.18
N ALA A 274 -18.08 11.03 18.41
CA ALA A 274 -18.99 12.16 18.31
C ALA A 274 -20.35 11.75 17.74
N GLY A 275 -20.38 10.83 16.76
CA GLY A 275 -21.62 10.24 16.25
C GLY A 275 -22.40 9.51 17.33
N ILE A 276 -21.74 8.62 18.10
CA ILE A 276 -22.39 7.90 19.21
C ILE A 276 -22.93 8.86 20.27
N VAL A 277 -22.16 9.88 20.66
CA VAL A 277 -22.59 10.87 21.64
C VAL A 277 -23.80 11.66 21.14
N SER A 278 -23.81 12.03 19.85
CA SER A 278 -24.97 12.69 19.22
C SER A 278 -26.22 11.81 19.25
N ASP A 279 -26.09 10.52 18.93
CA ASP A 279 -27.22 9.57 18.98
C ASP A 279 -27.74 9.36 20.40
N VAL A 280 -26.84 9.30 21.40
CA VAL A 280 -27.19 9.16 22.82
C VAL A 280 -27.92 10.41 23.33
N ILE A 281 -27.46 11.62 22.96
CA ILE A 281 -28.13 12.87 23.33
C ILE A 281 -29.51 12.96 22.69
N GLN A 282 -29.65 12.57 21.41
CA GLN A 282 -30.94 12.52 20.74
C GLN A 282 -31.91 11.49 21.36
N MET A 283 -31.39 10.37 21.89
CA MET A 283 -32.18 9.41 22.67
C MET A 283 -32.63 9.96 24.02
N GLU A 284 -31.86 10.86 24.65
CA GLU A 284 -32.23 11.53 25.91
C GLU A 284 -33.22 12.69 25.70
N GLU A 285 -33.14 13.40 24.57
CA GLU A 285 -34.06 14.50 24.20
C GLU A 285 -35.32 14.04 23.45
N GLY A 286 -35.39 12.77 23.04
CA GLY A 286 -36.58 12.19 22.44
C GLY A 286 -37.73 12.14 23.45
N ASP A 287 -38.68 13.07 23.31
CA ASP A 287 -39.95 13.06 24.04
C ASP A 287 -40.64 11.73 23.75
N TYR A 288 -40.67 10.83 24.74
CA TYR A 288 -41.38 9.57 24.63
C TYR A 288 -42.86 9.90 24.51
N ASP A 289 -43.41 9.84 23.30
CA ASP A 289 -44.84 9.97 23.09
C ASP A 289 -45.55 8.76 23.70
N PHE A 290 -46.02 8.94 24.94
CA PHE A 290 -46.74 7.91 25.68
C PHE A 290 -48.13 7.62 25.11
N SER A 291 -48.56 8.28 24.02
CA SER A 291 -49.87 8.05 23.41
C SER A 291 -50.06 6.65 22.83
N ASP A 292 -48.96 5.95 22.50
CA ASP A 292 -48.97 4.62 21.87
C ASP A 292 -48.67 3.49 22.87
N VAL A 293 -48.52 3.78 24.16
CA VAL A 293 -48.29 2.73 25.17
C VAL A 293 -49.64 2.12 25.55
N PRO A 294 -49.88 0.82 25.28
CA PRO A 294 -51.21 0.22 25.36
C PRO A 294 -51.79 0.11 26.78
N LEU A 295 -51.00 0.36 27.82
CA LEU A 295 -51.41 0.32 29.21
C LEU A 295 -50.68 1.39 30.00
N VAL A 296 -51.43 2.29 30.63
CA VAL A 296 -50.91 3.34 31.51
C VAL A 296 -51.11 2.92 32.96
N GLN A 297 -50.31 3.44 33.90
CA GLN A 297 -50.38 3.03 35.31
C GLN A 297 -51.77 3.26 35.95
N SER A 298 -52.58 4.16 35.38
CA SER A 298 -53.99 4.38 35.75
C SER A 298 -54.95 3.25 35.36
N ASP A 299 -54.55 2.37 34.45
CA ASP A 299 -55.37 1.24 33.97
C ASP A 299 -55.33 0.03 34.91
N TYR A 300 -54.39 0.01 35.85
CA TYR A 300 -54.35 -1.01 36.91
C TYR A 300 -55.40 -0.70 37.98
N ARG A 301 -56.52 -1.44 37.97
CA ARG A 301 -57.43 -1.54 39.12
C ARG A 301 -57.10 -2.76 39.95
N GLU A 302 -56.99 -2.59 41.27
CA GLU A 302 -56.89 -3.71 42.21
C GLU A 302 -58.14 -4.60 42.08
N MET A 303 -57.95 -5.82 41.60
CA MET A 303 -58.99 -6.84 41.55
C MET A 303 -59.19 -7.40 42.96
N GLY A 304 -60.23 -6.92 43.65
CA GLY A 304 -60.70 -7.46 44.93
C GLY A 304 -61.26 -8.88 44.77
N GLY A 305 -60.39 -9.87 44.67
CA GLY A 305 -60.76 -11.28 44.66
C GLY A 305 -60.95 -11.80 46.09
N GLU A 306 -62.20 -12.01 46.52
CA GLU A 306 -62.49 -12.80 47.71
C GLU A 306 -61.96 -14.23 47.53
N ARG A 307 -60.91 -14.61 48.28
CA ARG A 307 -60.45 -16.00 48.37
C ARG A 307 -61.48 -16.81 49.15
N LYS A 308 -62.33 -17.57 48.46
CA LYS A 308 -63.06 -18.67 49.09
C LYS A 308 -62.09 -19.84 49.32
N LEU A 309 -61.63 -19.98 50.56
CA LEU A 309 -60.92 -21.17 51.05
C LEU A 309 -61.92 -22.35 51.11
N PRO A 310 -61.57 -23.55 50.62
CA PRO A 310 -62.43 -24.72 50.72
C PRO A 310 -62.52 -25.19 52.18
N ARG A 311 -63.75 -25.49 52.63
CA ARG A 311 -64.02 -26.14 53.92
C ARG A 311 -63.50 -27.57 53.88
N ASN A 312 -62.68 -27.92 54.86
CA ASN A 312 -62.22 -29.28 55.13
C ASN A 312 -63.42 -30.24 55.25
N VAL A 313 -63.30 -31.39 54.59
CA VAL A 313 -64.07 -32.61 54.87
C VAL A 313 -63.10 -33.63 55.43
#